data_AF-A0A3B0CF67-F1
#
_entry.id   AF-A0A3B0CF67-F1
#
_cell.length_a   1.000
_cell.length_b   1.000
_cell.length_c   1.000
_cell.angle_alpha   90.00
_cell.angle_beta   90.00
_cell.angle_gamma   90.00
#
_symmetry.space_group_name_H-M   'P 1'
#
loop_
_entity.id
_entity.type
_entity.pdbx_description
1 polymer ?
#
loop_
_entity_poly.entity_id
_entity_poly.type
_entity_poly.pdbx_seq_one_letter_code
_entity_poly.pdbx_strand_id
1 'polypeptide(L)'
;MPDVKGWLREGELILTTGYSVRHDPALLEDVIEQLAQANAAGLAIKPERFLTEIPKDVIAKSNDHHIPIIEIPANIPHIDSTR
;
A
#
# COMPACT_ATOMS: atom_id res chain seq x y z
N MET A 1 -6.09 7.75 -4.31
CA MET A 1 -4.75 8.28 -4.07
C MET A 1 -3.90 7.70 -5.18
N PRO A 2 -4.02 8.25 -6.41
CA PRO A 2 -3.26 7.79 -7.56
C PRO A 2 -2.12 8.78 -7.90
N ASP A 3 -1.80 9.72 -7.01
CA ASP A 3 -0.63 10.59 -7.12
C ASP A 3 -0.02 10.79 -5.74
N VAL A 4 1.18 10.24 -5.55
CA VAL A 4 2.03 10.38 -4.37
C VAL A 4 3.36 11.06 -4.71
N LYS A 5 3.59 11.42 -5.98
CA LYS A 5 4.88 11.90 -6.50
C LYS A 5 5.40 13.14 -5.78
N GLY A 6 4.52 14.02 -5.31
CA GLY A 6 4.92 15.26 -4.64
C GLY A 6 5.44 15.09 -3.21
N TRP A 7 5.17 13.95 -2.56
CA TRP A 7 5.44 13.75 -1.13
C TRP A 7 6.47 12.67 -0.85
N LEU A 8 6.75 11.80 -1.84
CA LEU A 8 7.65 10.67 -1.69
C LEU A 8 9.12 11.09 -1.61
N ARG A 9 9.82 10.57 -0.61
CA ARG A 9 11.28 10.57 -0.53
C ARG A 9 11.84 9.16 -0.62
N GLU A 10 13.10 9.08 -1.01
CA GLU A 10 13.87 7.83 -0.99
C GLU A 10 13.81 7.18 0.40
N GLY A 11 13.57 5.86 0.42
CA GLY A 11 13.48 5.08 1.63
C GLY A 11 12.20 5.26 2.46
N GLU A 12 11.20 6.02 1.99
CA GLU A 12 9.92 6.16 2.71
C GLU A 12 9.00 4.96 2.50
N LEU A 13 8.28 4.58 3.55
CA LEU A 13 7.22 3.58 3.52
C LEU A 13 5.86 4.29 3.53
N ILE A 14 5.02 4.04 2.52
CA ILE A 14 3.67 4.60 2.48
C ILE A 14 2.69 3.70 3.23
N LEU A 15 1.91 4.29 4.14
CA LEU A 15 0.81 3.62 4.84
C LEU A 15 -0.54 4.12 4.32
N THR A 16 -1.42 3.21 3.89
CA THR A 16 -2.76 3.55 3.40
C THR A 16 -3.82 2.53 3.82
N THR A 17 -5.09 2.94 3.84
CA THR A 17 -6.24 2.04 4.04
C THR A 17 -6.79 1.47 2.73
N GLY A 18 -6.29 1.93 1.58
CA GLY A 18 -6.82 1.56 0.26
C GLY A 18 -8.20 2.19 -0.06
N TYR A 19 -8.78 2.98 0.84
CA TYR A 19 -10.11 3.60 0.64
C TYR A 19 -10.25 4.32 -0.70
N SER A 20 -9.19 5.02 -1.09
CA SER A 20 -9.17 5.86 -2.28
C SER A 20 -9.12 5.12 -3.62
N VAL A 21 -8.86 3.81 -3.59
CA VAL A 21 -8.83 2.90 -4.76
C VAL A 21 -9.90 1.81 -4.65
N ARG A 22 -10.83 1.90 -3.68
CA ARG A 22 -11.85 0.87 -3.41
C ARG A 22 -12.76 0.50 -4.60
N HIS A 23 -12.94 1.44 -5.53
CA HIS A 23 -13.76 1.23 -6.73
C HIS A 23 -12.95 0.74 -7.93
N ASP A 24 -11.63 0.90 -7.87
CA ASP A 24 -10.70 0.46 -8.89
C ASP A 24 -9.34 0.12 -8.27
N PRO A 25 -9.20 -1.10 -7.70
CA PRO A 25 -7.96 -1.54 -7.07
C PRO A 25 -6.76 -1.64 -8.01
N ALA A 26 -6.99 -1.67 -9.34
CA ALA A 26 -5.91 -1.69 -10.32
C ALA A 26 -5.07 -0.39 -10.28
N LEU A 27 -5.64 0.72 -9.80
CA LEU A 27 -4.89 1.96 -9.57
C LEU A 27 -3.74 1.82 -8.56
N LEU A 28 -3.66 0.73 -7.79
CA LEU A 28 -2.48 0.43 -6.97
C LEU A 28 -1.24 0.17 -7.83
N GLU A 29 -1.40 -0.28 -9.07
CA GLU A 29 -0.28 -0.44 -10.00
C GLU A 29 0.46 0.87 -10.25
N ASP A 30 -0.27 1.97 -10.41
CA ASP A 30 0.31 3.30 -10.58
C ASP A 30 1.04 3.76 -9.31
N VAL A 31 0.52 3.39 -8.14
CA VAL A 31 1.17 3.67 -6.85
C VAL A 31 2.50 2.93 -6.77
N ILE A 32 2.54 1.65 -7.17
CA ILE A 32 3.79 0.87 -7.20
C ILE A 32 4.82 1.51 -8.15
N GLU A 33 4.42 1.95 -9.34
CA GLU A 33 5.34 2.66 -10.25
C GLU A 33 5.92 3.93 -9.63
N GLN A 34 5.08 4.70 -8.93
CA GLN A 34 5.51 5.94 -8.29
C GLN A 34 6.47 5.68 -7.13
N LEU A 35 6.22 4.65 -6.33
CA LEU A 35 7.13 4.21 -5.27
C LEU A 35 8.48 3.77 -5.83
N ALA A 36 8.47 3.00 -6.93
CA ALA A 36 9.68 2.58 -7.63
C ALA A 36 10.48 3.77 -8.16
N GLN A 37 9.80 4.72 -8.81
CA GLN A 37 10.43 5.95 -9.32
C GLN A 37 11.09 6.80 -8.22
N ALA A 38 10.55 6.75 -7.01
CA ALA A 38 11.06 7.50 -5.86
C ALA A 38 12.10 6.74 -5.02
N ASN A 39 12.46 5.49 -5.39
CA ASN A 39 13.26 4.59 -4.54
C ASN A 39 12.67 4.46 -3.12
N ALA A 40 11.34 4.38 -3.02
CA ALA A 40 10.64 4.24 -1.75
C ALA A 40 10.89 2.85 -1.14
N ALA A 41 10.73 2.73 0.18
CA ALA A 41 10.91 1.48 0.90
C ALA A 41 9.76 0.48 0.69
N GLY A 42 8.55 0.93 0.34
CA GLY A 42 7.42 0.02 0.11
C GLY A 42 6.03 0.63 0.28
N LEU A 43 5.02 -0.25 0.27
CA LEU A 43 3.63 0.05 0.55
C LEU A 43 3.11 -0.82 1.70
N ALA A 44 2.74 -0.21 2.82
CA ALA A 44 1.92 -0.83 3.84
C ALA A 44 0.43 -0.49 3.59
N ILE A 45 -0.40 -1.52 3.47
CA ILE A 45 -1.84 -1.35 3.27
C ILE A 45 -2.60 -2.02 4.40
N LYS A 46 -3.55 -1.31 5.00
CA LYS A 46 -4.52 -1.85 5.95
C LYS A 46 -5.86 -2.01 5.24
N PRO A 47 -6.07 -3.11 4.50
CA PRO A 47 -7.33 -3.35 3.82
C PRO A 47 -8.36 -3.69 4.89
N GLU A 48 -9.04 -2.66 5.40
CA GLU A 48 -10.22 -2.86 6.23
C GLU A 48 -11.38 -3.29 5.32
N ARG A 49 -12.52 -2.60 5.38
CA ARG A 49 -13.69 -2.91 4.55
C ARG A 49 -13.59 -2.43 3.08
N PHE A 50 -12.40 -1.99 2.65
CA PHE A 50 -12.23 -1.24 1.40
C PHE A 50 -11.53 -2.01 0.28
N LEU A 51 -10.74 -3.03 0.62
CA LEU A 51 -10.21 -4.02 -0.32
C LEU A 51 -10.46 -5.40 0.27
N THR A 52 -11.01 -6.31 -0.52
CA THR A 52 -11.15 -7.72 -0.12
C THR A 52 -9.80 -8.44 -0.21
N GLU A 53 -9.03 -8.14 -1.25
CA GLU A 53 -7.69 -8.68 -1.50
C GLU A 53 -6.92 -7.71 -2.41
N ILE A 54 -5.59 -7.81 -2.40
CA ILE A 54 -4.74 -7.05 -3.32
C ILE A 54 -4.74 -7.76 -4.68
N PRO A 55 -5.02 -7.06 -5.80
CA PRO A 55 -5.03 -7.69 -7.12
C PRO A 55 -3.70 -8.37 -7.46
N LYS A 56 -3.77 -9.51 -8.15
CA LYS A 56 -2.57 -10.29 -8.55
C LYS A 56 -1.61 -9.48 -9.43
N ASP A 57 -2.15 -8.64 -10.30
CA ASP A 57 -1.35 -7.80 -11.20
C ASP A 57 -0.57 -6.73 -10.43
N VAL A 58 -1.15 -6.19 -9.36
CA VAL A 58 -0.46 -5.29 -8.41
C VAL A 58 0.69 -6.01 -7.71
N ILE A 59 0.48 -7.26 -7.29
CA ILE A 59 1.52 -8.09 -6.66
C ILE A 59 2.65 -8.40 -7.65
N ALA A 60 2.30 -8.77 -8.89
CA ALA A 60 3.27 -9.04 -9.95
C ALA A 60 4.13 -7.80 -10.23
N LYS A 61 3.49 -6.64 -10.38
CA LYS A 61 4.18 -5.36 -10.60
C LYS A 61 5.07 -4.96 -9.43
N SER A 62 4.62 -5.20 -8.20
CA SER A 62 5.41 -5.00 -6.98
C SER A 62 6.68 -5.86 -6.98
N ASN A 63 6.58 -7.12 -7.39
CA ASN A 63 7.74 -8.00 -7.53
C ASN A 63 8.69 -7.52 -8.62
N ASP A 64 8.18 -7.13 -9.79
CA ASP A 64 8.99 -6.64 -10.91
C ASP A 64 9.80 -5.38 -10.52
N HIS A 65 9.18 -4.49 -9.75
CA HIS A 65 9.82 -3.27 -9.25
C HIS A 65 10.56 -3.42 -7.93
N HIS A 66 10.57 -4.61 -7.31
CA HIS A 66 11.16 -4.86 -5.99
C HIS A 66 10.62 -3.93 -4.88
N ILE A 67 9.34 -3.56 -4.96
CA ILE A 67 8.66 -2.72 -3.97
C ILE A 67 7.82 -3.62 -3.06
N PRO A 68 8.19 -3.84 -1.78
CA PRO A 68 7.45 -4.73 -0.91
C PRO A 68 6.06 -4.16 -0.59
N ILE A 69 5.05 -5.04 -0.63
CA ILE A 69 3.71 -4.75 -0.13
C ILE A 69 3.49 -5.49 1.20
N ILE A 70 3.12 -4.75 2.24
CA ILE A 70 2.83 -5.28 3.57
C ILE A 70 1.34 -5.11 3.84
N GLU A 71 0.62 -6.23 3.93
CA GLU A 71 -0.78 -6.21 4.35
C GLU A 71 -0.87 -6.19 5.89
N ILE A 72 -1.51 -5.16 6.43
CA ILE A 72 -1.77 -5.00 7.86
C ILE A 72 -3.18 -5.56 8.15
N PRO A 73 -3.30 -6.62 8.97
CA PRO A 73 -4.59 -7.22 9.29
C PRO A 73 -5.53 -6.20 9.94
N ALA A 74 -6.77 -6.12 9.45
CA ALA A 74 -7.79 -5.21 9.99
C ALA A 74 -8.24 -5.58 11.43
N ASN A 75 -8.02 -6.83 11.84
CA ASN A 75 -8.62 -7.45 13.03
C ASN A 75 -7.66 -7.58 14.24
N ILE A 76 -6.79 -6.59 14.49
CA ILE A 76 -6.12 -6.50 15.79
C ILE A 76 -6.98 -5.64 16.72
N PRO A 77 -7.81 -6.23 17.61
CA PRO A 77 -8.37 -5.48 18.73
C PRO A 77 -7.21 -4.92 19.57
N HIS A 78 -7.21 -3.61 19.80
CA HIS A 78 -6.34 -2.99 20.81
C HIS A 78 -6.78 -3.46 22.20
N ILE A 79 -6.15 -4.51 22.70
CA ILE A 79 -5.93 -4.82 24.12
C ILE A 79 -4.41 -4.89 24.21
N ASP A 80 -3.68 -4.00 24.87
CA ASP A 80 -3.84 -3.55 26.25
C ASP A 80 -3.11 -2.19 26.39
N SER A 81 -3.78 -1.17 26.91
CA SER A 81 -3.12 -0.01 27.52
C SER A 81 -3.16 -0.24 29.02
N THR A 82 -2.02 -0.07 29.69
CA THR A 82 -1.72 -0.30 31.12
C THR A 82 -1.51 -1.75 31.58
N ARG A 83 -0.22 -2.12 31.71
CA ARG A 83 0.35 -2.51 33.01
C ARG A 83 1.83 -2.17 33.11
#